data_AF-A0A8S1GY51-F1
#
_entry.id   AF-A0A8S1GY51-F1
#
_cell.length_a   1.000
_cell.length_b   1.000
_cell.length_c   1.000
_cell.angle_alpha   90.00
_cell.angle_beta   90.00
_cell.angle_gamma   90.00
#
_symmetry.space_group_name_H-M   'P 1'
#
loop_
_entity.id
_entity.type
_entity.pdbx_description
1 polymer ?
#
loop_
_entity_poly.entity_id
_entity_poly.type
_entity_poly.pdbx_seq_one_letter_code
_entity_poly.pdbx_strand_id
1 'polypeptide(L)'
;MADMDTETLAKIGKEEYDLLRLLPDVDDDVTRLKFELILAEHNVLRCQIALKNVKKEEPGTPRKILFLEDELAQAEKELQVLRNPTNQS
;
A
#
# COMPACT_ATOMS: atom_id res chain seq x y z
N MET A 1 -16.63 -9.52 -16.84
CA MET A 1 -15.42 -9.89 -16.10
C MET A 1 -15.03 -8.66 -15.30
N ALA A 2 -14.96 -8.75 -13.97
CA ALA A 2 -14.32 -7.67 -13.22
C ALA A 2 -12.84 -7.65 -13.63
N ASP A 3 -12.27 -6.45 -13.78
CA ASP A 3 -10.84 -6.32 -14.03
C ASP A 3 -10.10 -6.96 -12.85
N MET A 4 -9.07 -7.78 -13.11
CA MET A 4 -8.31 -8.52 -12.08
C MET A 4 -7.76 -7.54 -11.01
N ASP A 5 -7.47 -6.32 -11.43
CA ASP A 5 -7.02 -5.22 -10.58
C ASP A 5 -8.15 -4.76 -9.62
N THR A 6 -9.42 -4.79 -10.04
CA THR A 6 -10.59 -4.42 -9.20
C THR A 6 -10.86 -5.45 -8.10
N GLU A 7 -10.80 -6.74 -8.42
CA GLU A 7 -10.96 -7.81 -7.42
C GLU A 7 -9.84 -7.77 -6.39
N THR A 8 -8.61 -7.47 -6.84
CA THR A 8 -7.43 -7.32 -5.99
C THR A 8 -7.59 -6.14 -5.04
N LEU A 9 -8.00 -4.96 -5.54
CA LEU A 9 -8.27 -3.78 -4.71
C LEU A 9 -9.37 -4.02 -3.68
N ALA A 10 -10.44 -4.74 -4.06
CA ALA A 10 -11.53 -5.07 -3.13
C ALA A 10 -11.05 -6.01 -2.01
N LYS A 11 -10.22 -7.01 -2.35
CA LYS A 11 -9.62 -7.91 -1.36
C LYS A 11 -8.70 -7.16 -0.40
N ILE A 12 -7.80 -6.33 -0.93
CA ILE A 12 -6.89 -5.48 -0.15
C ILE A 12 -7.69 -4.58 0.79
N GLY A 13 -8.70 -3.87 0.29
CA GLY A 13 -9.48 -2.94 1.12
C GLY A 13 -10.20 -3.63 2.28
N LYS A 14 -10.67 -4.87 2.09
CA LYS A 14 -11.24 -5.66 3.18
C LYS A 14 -10.19 -6.04 4.23
N GLU A 15 -9.04 -6.55 3.78
CA GLU A 15 -7.96 -6.94 4.69
C GLU A 15 -7.39 -5.73 5.45
N GLU A 16 -7.23 -4.58 4.79
CA GLU A 16 -6.82 -3.32 5.44
C GLU A 16 -7.82 -2.89 6.51
N TYR A 17 -9.12 -2.95 6.21
CA TYR A 17 -10.17 -2.64 7.19
C TYR A 17 -10.10 -3.57 8.41
N ASP A 18 -9.97 -4.87 8.18
CA ASP A 18 -9.87 -5.86 9.25
C ASP A 18 -8.63 -5.62 10.12
N LEU A 19 -7.48 -5.33 9.51
CA LEU A 19 -6.23 -5.01 10.22
C LEU A 19 -6.32 -3.71 11.01
N LEU A 20 -6.80 -2.62 10.39
CA LEU A 20 -6.95 -1.31 11.05
C LEU A 20 -7.93 -1.36 12.21
N ARG A 21 -8.94 -2.22 12.13
CA ARG A 21 -9.88 -2.47 13.24
C ARG A 21 -9.21 -3.20 14.40
N LEU A 22 -8.33 -4.16 14.12
CA LEU A 22 -7.68 -4.97 15.14
C LEU A 22 -6.44 -4.30 15.75
N LEU A 23 -5.74 -3.46 14.98
CA LEU A 23 -4.47 -2.83 15.38
C LEU A 23 -4.49 -2.12 16.75
N PRO A 24 -5.55 -1.38 17.14
CA PRO A 24 -5.61 -0.74 18.46
C PRO A 24 -5.62 -1.74 19.63
N ASP A 25 -6.12 -2.96 19.40
CA ASP A 25 -6.24 -4.01 20.41
C ASP A 25 -5.00 -4.93 20.47
N VAL A 26 -3.99 -4.70 19.62
CA VAL A 26 -2.74 -5.47 19.63
C VAL A 26 -1.77 -4.94 20.68
N ASP A 27 -1.46 -5.76 21.67
CA ASP A 27 -0.59 -5.47 22.82
C ASP A 27 0.88 -5.91 22.61
N ASP A 28 1.13 -6.77 21.62
CA ASP A 28 2.45 -7.29 21.25
C ASP A 28 3.06 -6.51 20.07
N ASP A 29 4.26 -5.96 20.30
CA ASP A 29 5.02 -5.21 19.28
C ASP A 29 5.31 -6.03 18.02
N VAL A 30 5.48 -7.35 18.12
CA VAL A 30 5.75 -8.22 16.97
C VAL A 30 4.51 -8.33 16.08
N THR A 31 3.33 -8.55 16.66
CA THR A 31 2.06 -8.62 15.92
C THR A 31 1.69 -7.24 15.37
N ARG A 32 1.93 -6.17 16.12
CA ARG A 32 1.73 -4.80 15.65
C ARG A 32 2.59 -4.52 14.42
N LEU A 33 3.89 -4.81 14.49
CA LEU A 33 4.80 -4.67 13.36
C LEU A 33 4.39 -5.52 12.15
N LYS A 34 3.91 -6.75 12.37
CA LYS A 34 3.37 -7.59 11.27
C LYS A 34 2.17 -6.93 10.60
N PHE A 35 1.26 -6.37 11.37
CA PHE A 35 0.07 -5.70 10.82
C PHE A 35 0.47 -4.44 10.06
N GLU A 36 1.34 -3.61 10.62
CA GLU A 36 1.89 -2.42 9.96
C GLU A 36 2.62 -2.78 8.67
N LEU A 37 3.39 -3.89 8.67
CA LEU A 37 4.07 -4.39 7.47
C LEU A 37 3.08 -4.76 6.36
N ILE A 38 2.01 -5.49 6.70
CA ILE A 38 0.98 -5.87 5.73
C ILE A 38 0.28 -4.62 5.17
N LEU A 39 -0.07 -3.65 6.03
CA LEU A 39 -0.68 -2.39 5.60
C LEU A 39 0.25 -1.60 4.66
N ALA A 40 1.56 -1.57 4.92
CA ALA A 40 2.53 -0.92 4.05
C ALA A 40 2.68 -1.65 2.70
N GLU A 41 2.70 -2.99 2.70
CA GLU A 41 2.71 -3.80 1.47
C GLU A 41 1.46 -3.55 0.62
N HIS A 42 0.30 -3.44 1.26
CA HIS A 42 -0.95 -3.10 0.59
C HIS A 42 -0.92 -1.69 -0.03
N ASN A 43 -0.34 -0.71 0.67
CA ASN A 43 -0.20 0.65 0.15
C ASN A 43 0.65 0.68 -1.13
N VAL A 44 1.79 -0.04 -1.15
CA VAL A 44 2.63 -0.20 -2.35
C VAL A 44 1.84 -0.83 -3.50
N LEU A 45 1.09 -1.92 -3.23
CA LEU A 45 0.28 -2.57 -4.26
C LEU A 45 -0.79 -1.62 -4.84
N ARG A 46 -1.48 -0.86 -3.99
CA ARG A 46 -2.48 0.12 -4.42
C ARG A 46 -1.85 1.19 -5.32
N CYS A 47 -0.68 1.71 -4.97
CA CYS A 47 0.05 2.67 -5.78
C CYS A 47 0.46 2.08 -7.14
N GLN A 48 0.97 0.84 -7.17
CA GLN A 48 1.33 0.15 -8.41
C GLN A 48 0.13 -0.05 -9.35
N ILE A 49 -1.01 -0.49 -8.81
CA ILE A 49 -2.26 -0.66 -9.57
C ILE A 49 -2.75 0.70 -10.11
N ALA A 50 -2.75 1.74 -9.26
CA ALA A 50 -3.15 3.08 -9.67
C ALA A 50 -2.27 3.61 -10.82
N LEU A 51 -0.95 3.47 -10.70
CA LEU A 51 0.01 3.91 -11.72
C LEU A 51 -0.17 3.12 -13.03
N LYS A 52 -0.34 1.79 -12.94
CA LYS A 52 -0.64 0.92 -14.10
C LYS A 52 -1.91 1.37 -14.81
N ASN A 53 -2.98 1.67 -14.07
CA ASN A 53 -4.27 2.08 -14.64
C ASN A 53 -4.17 3.46 -15.29
N VAL A 54 -3.50 4.42 -14.65
CA VAL A 54 -3.29 5.76 -15.23
C VAL A 54 -2.41 5.73 -16.48
N LYS A 55 -1.41 4.83 -16.55
CA LYS A 55 -0.58 4.65 -17.75
C LYS A 55 -1.34 3.98 -18.91
N LYS A 56 -2.42 3.26 -18.63
CA LYS A 56 -3.30 2.64 -19.64
C LYS A 56 -4.40 3.59 -20.14
N GLU A 57 -4.86 4.53 -19.32
CA GLU A 57 -5.89 5.50 -19.68
C GLU A 57 -5.28 6.67 -20.48
N GLU A 58 -5.69 6.88 -21.73
CA GLU A 58 -5.39 8.12 -22.46
C GLU A 58 -6.42 9.23 -22.12
N PRO A 59 -6.01 10.50 -21.89
CA PRO A 59 -4.66 10.97 -21.63
C PRO A 59 -4.45 11.11 -20.11
N GLY A 60 -3.79 10.13 -19.49
CA GLY A 60 -3.21 10.30 -18.16
C GLY A 60 -2.34 11.56 -18.16
N THR A 61 -2.72 12.57 -17.38
CA THR A 61 -1.93 13.81 -17.34
C THR A 61 -0.55 13.52 -16.75
N PRO A 62 0.55 14.06 -17.31
CA PRO A 62 1.90 13.85 -16.77
C PRO A 62 2.00 14.18 -15.27
N ARG A 63 1.21 15.15 -14.80
CA ARG A 63 1.13 15.50 -13.38
C ARG A 63 0.53 14.39 -12.51
N LYS A 64 -0.51 13.69 -13.00
CA LYS A 64 -1.11 12.55 -12.27
C LYS A 64 -0.15 11.37 -12.20
N ILE A 65 0.61 11.12 -13.26
CA ILE A 65 1.64 10.08 -13.30
C ILE A 65 2.74 10.41 -12.30
N LEU A 66 3.29 11.63 -12.34
CA LEU A 66 4.35 12.07 -11.42
C LEU A 66 3.90 11.95 -9.96
N PHE A 67 2.69 12.41 -9.65
CA PHE A 67 2.12 12.30 -8.31
C PHE A 67 2.06 10.83 -7.83
N LEU A 68 1.60 9.91 -8.69
CA LEU A 68 1.53 8.49 -8.33
C LEU A 68 2.90 7.82 -8.23
N GLU A 69 3.91 8.30 -8.96
CA GLU A 69 5.29 7.85 -8.83
C GLU A 69 5.91 8.32 -7.50
N ASP A 70 5.62 9.55 -7.07
CA ASP A 70 6.03 10.06 -5.76
C ASP A 70 5.34 9.28 -4.61
N GLU A 71 4.04 9.02 -4.72
CA GLU A 71 3.29 8.20 -3.74
C GLU A 71 3.84 6.78 -3.65
N LEU A 72 4.14 6.16 -4.79
CA LEU A 72 4.76 4.83 -4.82
C LEU A 72 6.14 4.84 -4.14
N ALA A 73 6.98 5.83 -4.45
CA ALA A 73 8.31 5.95 -3.85
C ALA A 73 8.23 6.14 -2.32
N GLN A 74 7.27 6.93 -1.84
CA GLN A 74 7.03 7.13 -0.42
C GLN A 74 6.54 5.85 0.26
N ALA A 75 5.60 5.12 -0.35
CA ALA A 75 5.10 3.84 0.16
C ALA A 75 6.22 2.78 0.23
N GLU A 76 7.08 2.70 -0.80
CA GLU A 76 8.22 1.79 -0.82
C GLU A 76 9.24 2.12 0.28
N LYS A 77 9.48 3.42 0.53
CA LYS A 77 10.35 3.89 1.61
C LYS A 77 9.79 3.51 2.98
N GLU A 78 8.50 3.71 3.21
CA GLU A 78 7.84 3.30 4.46
C GLU A 78 7.94 1.79 4.70
N LEU A 79 7.67 0.99 3.65
CA LEU A 79 7.85 -0.46 3.71
C LEU A 79 9.29 -0.86 4.01
N GLN A 80 10.27 -0.18 3.42
CA GLN A 80 11.69 -0.45 3.67
C GLN A 80 12.08 -0.14 5.13
N VAL A 81 11.56 0.93 5.69
CA VAL A 81 11.79 1.31 7.09
C VAL A 81 11.20 0.26 8.04
N LEU A 82 9.97 -0.20 7.79
CA LEU A 82 9.33 -1.26 8.59
C LEU A 82 10.05 -2.61 8.49
N ARG A 83 10.61 -2.94 7.31
CA ARG A 83 11.41 -4.18 7.12
C ARG A 83 12.78 -4.12 7.80
N ASN A 84 13.33 -2.92 7.98
CA ASN A 84 14.64 -2.71 8.59
C ASN A 84 14.54 -1.76 9.79
N PRO A 85 13.87 -2.17 10.88
CA PRO A 85 13.64 -1.29 12.04
C PRO A 85 14.93 -0.89 12.76
N THR A 86 16.04 -1.61 12.52
CA THR A 86 17.38 -1.33 13.07
C THR A 86 18.04 -0.06 12.55
N ASN A 87 17.53 0.58 11.50
CA ASN A 87 18.06 1.85 10.96
C ASN A 87 17.38 3.10 11.53
N GLN A 88 16.56 2.98 12.57
CA GLN A 88 15.88 4.11 13.23
C GLN A 88 16.64 4.68 14.46
N SER A 89 17.93 4.35 14.63
CA SER A 89 18.78 4.87 15.72
C SER A 89 19.43 6.21 15.41
#